data_AF-A0A929CK33-F1
#
_entry.id   AF-A0A929CK33-F1
#
_cell.length_a   1.000
_cell.length_b   1.000
_cell.length_c   1.000
_cell.angle_alpha   90.00
_cell.angle_beta   90.00
_cell.angle_gamma   90.00
#
_symmetry.space_group_name_H-M   'P 1'
#
loop_
_entity.id
_entity.type
_entity.pdbx_description
1 polymer ?
#
loop_
_entity_poly.entity_id
_entity_poly.type
_entity_poly.pdbx_seq_one_letter_code
_entity_poly.pdbx_strand_id
1 'polypeptide(L)'
;AITLYRKSKRRITTQDYESISFKIKSEDYDDTTEQQLKLMYSAVRKLNDIDKALVFLYLEDKSYREISHTLGITEINARVKMSRAKEKLRKILNP
;
A
#
# COMPACT_ATOMS: atom_id res chain seq x y z
N ALA A 1 -46.30 20.99 -38.60
CA ALA A 1 -45.37 19.94 -39.05
C ALA A 1 -43.95 20.11 -38.47
N ILE A 2 -43.28 21.26 -38.68
CA ILE A 2 -41.88 21.52 -38.27
C ILE A 2 -41.63 21.37 -36.75
N THR A 3 -42.61 21.71 -35.91
CA THR A 3 -42.54 21.58 -34.44
C THR A 3 -42.39 20.15 -33.95
N LEU A 4 -43.02 19.17 -34.62
CA LEU A 4 -42.90 17.75 -34.28
C LEU A 4 -41.51 17.20 -34.63
N TYR A 5 -40.97 17.60 -35.79
CA TYR A 5 -39.63 17.23 -36.22
C TYR A 5 -38.53 17.76 -35.29
N ARG A 6 -38.68 18.99 -34.77
CA ARG A 6 -37.73 19.55 -33.79
C ARG A 6 -37.80 18.84 -32.42
N LYS A 7 -38.96 18.28 -32.06
CA LYS A 7 -39.17 17.55 -30.81
C LYS A 7 -38.54 16.15 -30.85
N SER A 8 -38.50 15.49 -32.01
CA SER A 8 -37.86 14.18 -32.17
C SER A 8 -36.34 14.25 -32.12
N LYS A 9 -35.70 15.25 -32.75
CA LYS A 9 -34.24 15.45 -32.71
C LYS A 9 -33.68 15.83 -31.34
N ARG A 10 -34.51 16.31 -30.41
CA ARG A 10 -34.10 16.67 -29.04
C ARG A 10 -34.16 15.51 -28.04
N ARG A 11 -34.71 14.35 -28.44
CA ARG A 11 -34.78 13.19 -27.54
C ARG A 11 -33.44 12.47 -27.57
N ILE A 12 -32.75 12.49 -26.43
CA ILE A 12 -31.55 11.67 -26.21
C ILE A 12 -32.00 10.21 -26.20
N THR A 13 -31.40 9.38 -27.05
CA THR A 13 -31.64 7.94 -27.05
C THR A 13 -30.98 7.34 -25.81
N THR A 14 -31.78 7.04 -24.79
CA THR A 14 -31.34 6.33 -23.59
C THR A 14 -31.49 4.83 -23.82
N GLN A 15 -30.51 4.05 -23.39
CA GLN A 15 -30.68 2.61 -23.27
C GLN A 15 -31.11 2.28 -21.85
N ASP A 16 -31.91 1.23 -21.72
CA ASP A 16 -32.36 0.73 -20.44
C ASP A 16 -31.18 0.14 -19.65
N TYR A 17 -31.01 0.55 -18.40
CA TYR A 17 -29.85 0.17 -17.58
C TYR A 17 -29.79 -1.34 -17.34
N GLU A 18 -30.95 -1.97 -17.17
CA GLU A 18 -31.08 -3.40 -16.90
C GLU A 18 -30.57 -4.24 -18.07
N SER A 19 -30.74 -3.75 -19.30
CA SER A 19 -30.24 -4.40 -20.53
C SER A 19 -28.71 -4.39 -20.71
N ILE A 20 -28.00 -3.49 -20.01
CA ILE A 20 -26.53 -3.32 -20.11
C ILE A 20 -25.82 -3.80 -18.84
N SER A 21 -26.52 -3.89 -17.71
CA SER A 21 -25.97 -4.30 -16.40
C SER A 21 -25.12 -5.59 -16.47
N PHE A 22 -25.58 -6.62 -17.19
CA PHE A 22 -24.85 -7.88 -17.36
C PHE A 22 -23.53 -7.78 -18.17
N LYS A 23 -23.33 -6.71 -18.94
CA LYS A 23 -22.12 -6.50 -19.76
C LYS A 23 -21.01 -5.77 -19.02
N ILE A 24 -21.31 -5.21 -17.85
CA ILE A 24 -20.33 -4.57 -16.99
C ILE A 24 -19.81 -5.64 -16.04
N LYS A 25 -18.64 -6.21 -16.34
CA LYS A 25 -17.91 -6.98 -15.33
C LYS A 25 -17.44 -6.00 -14.27
N SER A 26 -18.08 -5.98 -13.12
CA SER A 26 -17.49 -5.38 -11.92
C SER A 26 -16.38 -6.32 -11.46
N GLU A 27 -15.12 -5.90 -11.57
CA GLU A 27 -14.09 -6.48 -10.73
C GLU A 27 -14.41 -6.07 -9.30
N ASP A 28 -14.53 -7.05 -8.40
CA ASP A 28 -14.68 -6.77 -6.98
C ASP A 28 -13.47 -5.96 -6.51
N TYR A 29 -13.70 -4.92 -5.72
CA TYR A 29 -12.62 -4.11 -5.15
C TYR A 29 -11.78 -4.98 -4.21
N ASP A 30 -10.53 -5.25 -4.60
CA ASP A 30 -9.56 -5.98 -3.80
C ASP A 30 -8.68 -4.99 -3.01
N ASP A 31 -8.91 -4.92 -1.69
CA ASP A 31 -8.17 -4.06 -0.77
C ASP A 31 -7.05 -4.79 -0.02
N THR A 32 -6.77 -6.06 -0.36
CA THR A 32 -5.80 -6.91 0.36
C THR A 32 -4.44 -6.26 0.50
N THR A 33 -3.95 -5.62 -0.56
CA THR A 33 -2.65 -4.91 -0.54
C THR A 33 -2.66 -3.73 0.42
N GLU A 34 -3.77 -2.97 0.47
CA GLU A 34 -3.93 -1.84 1.39
C GLU A 34 -3.94 -2.32 2.85
N GLN A 35 -4.64 -3.41 3.12
CA GLN A 35 -4.70 -4.02 4.44
C GLN A 35 -3.32 -4.54 4.90
N GLN A 36 -2.59 -5.24 4.02
CA GLN A 36 -1.23 -5.71 4.29
C GLN A 36 -0.27 -4.56 4.56
N LEU A 37 -0.39 -3.47 3.78
CA LEU A 37 0.43 -2.28 3.96
C LEU A 37 0.14 -1.59 5.30
N LYS A 38 -1.13 -1.44 5.69
CA LYS A 38 -1.52 -0.93 7.02
C LYS A 38 -0.94 -1.78 8.13
N LEU A 39 -1.00 -3.11 8.00
CA LEU A 39 -0.43 -4.03 8.98
C LEU A 39 1.08 -3.86 9.10
N MET A 40 1.81 -3.76 7.98
CA MET A 40 3.25 -3.51 7.94
C MET A 40 3.62 -2.21 8.66
N TYR A 41 2.94 -1.09 8.36
CA TYR A 41 3.18 0.17 9.05
C TYR A 41 2.90 0.09 10.55
N SER A 42 1.83 -0.62 10.94
CA SER A 42 1.52 -0.84 12.35
C SER A 42 2.60 -1.65 13.07
N ALA A 43 3.19 -2.65 12.39
CA ALA A 43 4.26 -3.49 12.92
C ALA A 43 5.57 -2.72 13.10
N VAL A 44 5.96 -1.92 12.10
CA VAL A 44 7.15 -1.06 12.20
C VAL A 44 7.03 -0.06 13.35
N ARG A 45 5.82 0.49 13.59
CA ARG A 45 5.57 1.39 14.72
C ARG A 45 5.77 0.75 16.10
N LYS A 46 5.67 -0.58 16.21
CA LYS A 46 5.91 -1.33 17.47
C LYS A 46 7.40 -1.56 17.75
N LEU A 47 8.28 -1.30 16.80
CA LEU A 47 9.73 -1.37 17.03
C LEU A 47 10.18 -0.20 17.93
N ASN A 48 11.28 -0.38 18.67
CA ASN A 48 11.90 0.71 19.42
C ASN A 48 12.55 1.73 18.46
N ASP A 49 12.91 2.92 18.96
CA ASP A 49 13.41 4.02 18.13
C ASP A 49 14.69 3.68 17.37
N ILE A 50 15.60 2.91 17.97
CA ILE A 50 16.83 2.47 17.30
C ILE A 50 16.52 1.48 16.17
N ASP A 51 15.67 0.49 16.44
CA ASP A 51 15.27 -0.52 15.45
C ASP A 51 14.50 0.15 14.29
N LYS A 52 13.66 1.15 14.57
CA LYS A 52 12.98 1.96 13.54
C LYS A 52 14.00 2.72 12.68
N ALA A 53 14.91 3.48 13.29
CA ALA A 53 15.92 4.24 12.55
C ALA A 53 16.79 3.33 11.67
N LEU A 54 17.16 2.15 12.19
CA LEU A 54 17.91 1.15 11.46
C LEU A 54 17.16 0.63 10.22
N VAL A 55 15.85 0.32 10.36
CA VAL A 55 15.00 -0.10 9.26
C VAL A 55 14.83 1.01 8.23
N PHE A 56 14.60 2.26 8.66
CA PHE A 56 14.48 3.42 7.77
C PHE A 56 15.73 3.58 6.90
N LEU A 57 16.91 3.63 7.50
CA LEU A 57 18.16 3.79 6.75
C LEU A 57 18.42 2.62 5.79
N TYR A 58 18.04 1.41 6.16
CA TYR A 58 18.13 0.25 5.27
C TYR A 58 17.20 0.34 4.07
N LEU A 59 16.00 0.91 4.23
CA LEU A 59 15.06 1.15 3.13
C LEU A 59 15.51 2.30 2.21
N GLU A 60 16.36 3.20 2.70
CA GLU A 60 17.07 4.22 1.90
C GLU A 60 18.34 3.68 1.22
N ASP A 61 18.47 2.35 1.10
CA ASP A 61 19.60 1.65 0.50
C ASP A 61 20.97 1.97 1.13
N LYS A 62 21.00 2.40 2.39
CA LYS A 62 22.27 2.63 3.11
C LYS A 62 22.95 1.32 3.44
N SER A 63 24.27 1.28 3.24
CA SER A 63 25.08 0.14 3.68
C SER A 63 25.13 0.05 5.21
N TYR A 64 25.35 -1.16 5.76
CA TYR A 64 25.52 -1.30 7.22
C TYR A 64 26.66 -0.46 7.78
N ARG A 65 27.69 -0.17 6.97
CA ARG A 65 28.77 0.74 7.33
C ARG A 65 28.26 2.17 7.54
N GLU A 66 27.51 2.73 6.59
CA GLU A 66 26.91 4.06 6.70
C GLU A 66 25.88 4.13 7.83
N ILE A 67 25.07 3.08 7.99
CA ILE A 67 24.10 2.97 9.08
C ILE A 67 24.82 3.00 10.42
N SER A 68 25.90 2.23 10.56
CA SER A 68 26.66 2.15 11.79
C SER A 68 27.31 3.49 12.17
N HIS A 69 27.84 4.20 11.17
CA HIS A 69 28.36 5.55 11.33
C HIS A 69 27.27 6.55 11.75
N THR A 70 26.11 6.51 11.09
CA THR A 70 24.99 7.43 11.37
C THR A 70 24.40 7.22 12.76
N LEU A 71 24.28 5.96 13.20
CA LEU A 71 23.69 5.60 14.50
C LEU A 71 24.70 5.55 15.65
N GLY A 72 26.00 5.77 15.39
CA GLY A 72 27.05 5.71 16.41
C GLY A 72 27.23 4.31 17.02
N ILE A 73 26.99 3.25 16.25
CA ILE A 73 27.15 1.85 16.69
C ILE A 73 28.18 1.14 15.81
N THR A 74 28.61 -0.06 16.20
CA THR A 74 29.47 -0.89 15.35
C THR A 74 28.68 -1.52 14.21
N GLU A 75 29.35 -1.78 13.09
CA GLU A 75 28.75 -2.42 11.91
C GLU A 75 28.20 -3.82 12.21
N ILE A 76 28.87 -4.58 13.09
CA ILE A 76 28.41 -5.88 13.57
C ILE A 76 27.12 -5.72 14.37
N ASN A 77 27.04 -4.74 15.27
CA ASN A 77 25.84 -4.48 16.07
C ASN A 77 24.67 -4.03 15.19
N ALA A 78 24.92 -3.23 14.15
CA ALA A 78 23.91 -2.86 13.15
C ALA A 78 23.31 -4.09 12.45
N ARG A 79 24.15 -5.04 11.99
CA ARG A 79 23.69 -6.29 11.37
C ARG A 79 22.87 -7.14 12.33
N VAL A 80 23.34 -7.33 13.57
CA VAL A 80 22.63 -8.13 14.58
C VAL A 80 21.29 -7.50 14.94
N LYS A 81 21.25 -6.17 15.14
CA LYS A 81 20.00 -5.44 15.38
C LYS A 81 19.04 -5.55 14.20
N MET A 82 19.54 -5.51 12.97
CA MET A 82 18.70 -5.67 11.78
C MET A 82 18.07 -7.07 11.73
N SER A 83 18.86 -8.11 12.02
CA SER A 83 18.34 -9.48 12.08
C SER A 83 17.21 -9.60 13.11
N ARG A 84 17.40 -9.02 14.31
CA ARG A 84 16.38 -9.01 15.36
C ARG A 84 15.15 -8.19 14.99
N ALA A 85 15.32 -7.05 14.32
CA ALA A 85 14.22 -6.22 13.85
C ALA A 85 13.37 -6.99 12.81
N LYS A 86 14.01 -7.64 11.84
CA LYS A 86 13.33 -8.51 10.85
C LYS A 86 12.57 -9.66 11.53
N GLU A 87 13.16 -10.29 12.54
CA GLU A 87 12.51 -11.37 13.30
C GLU A 87 11.29 -10.86 14.08
N LYS A 88 11.39 -9.71 14.75
CA LYS A 88 10.26 -9.08 15.44
C LYS A 88 9.13 -8.76 14.48
N LEU A 89 9.44 -8.18 13.32
CA LEU A 89 8.43 -7.87 12.29
C LEU A 89 7.74 -9.15 11.81
N ARG A 90 8.49 -10.22 11.53
CA ARG A 90 7.91 -11.53 11.17
C ARG A 90 6.94 -12.06 12.23
N LYS A 91 7.30 -11.99 13.52
CA LYS A 91 6.43 -12.43 14.62
C LYS A 91 5.17 -11.58 14.79
N ILE A 92 5.24 -10.29 14.46
CA ILE A 92 4.07 -9.40 14.54
C ILE A 92 3.11 -9.64 13.37
N LEU A 93 3.65 -9.87 12.18
CA LEU A 93 2.87 -10.03 10.94
C LEU A 93 2.30 -11.45 10.80
N ASN A 94 3.02 -12.45 11.31
CA ASN A 94 2.62 -13.86 11.34
C ASN A 94 2.63 -14.33 12.81
N PRO A 95 1.61 -13.96 13.61
CA PRO A 95 1.51 -14.36 15.01
C PRO A 95 1.34 -15.87 15.20
#